data_AF-A0ABD5QD52-F1
#
_entry.id   AF-A0ABD5QD52-F1
#
_cell.length_a   1.000
_cell.length_b   1.000
_cell.length_c   1.000
_cell.angle_alpha   90.00
_cell.angle_beta   90.00
_cell.angle_gamma   90.00
#
_symmetry.space_group_name_H-M   'P 1'
#
loop_
_entity.id
_entity.type
_entity.pdbx_description
1 polymer ?
#
loop_
_entity_poly.entity_id
_entity_poly.type
_entity_poly.pdbx_seq_one_letter_code
_entity_poly.pdbx_strand_id
1 'polypeptide(L)'
;MNDELEPGDEVEVAYESTRSGNTVSRTGTVVQAPEDNGKIVLFVETDDNQLTGVTSDYVFSVSSSESDGDTDDRSRVQRTSSLGPLVSVTNR
;
A
#
# COMPACT_ATOMS: atom_id res chain seq x y z
N MET A 1 15.59 -9.16 -11.70
CA MET A 1 15.10 -7.81 -12.07
C MET A 1 14.83 -7.12 -10.75
N ASN A 2 15.73 -6.22 -10.33
CA ASN A 2 15.52 -5.37 -9.16
C ASN A 2 15.53 -3.96 -9.74
N ASP A 3 14.39 -3.54 -10.28
CA ASP A 3 14.17 -2.11 -10.50
C ASP A 3 13.97 -1.52 -9.11
N GLU A 4 14.90 -0.65 -8.72
CA GLU A 4 14.84 0.11 -7.48
C GLU A 4 13.68 1.09 -7.64
N LEU A 5 12.57 0.83 -6.96
CA LEU A 5 11.36 1.64 -7.09
C LEU A 5 11.56 2.96 -6.34
N GLU A 6 11.45 4.08 -7.05
CA GLU A 6 11.65 5.42 -6.49
C GLU A 6 10.31 6.10 -6.19
N PRO A 7 10.26 7.02 -5.21
CA PRO A 7 9.08 7.85 -5.00
C PRO A 7 8.82 8.70 -6.26
N GLY A 8 7.63 8.52 -6.86
CA GLY A 8 7.22 9.13 -8.12
C GLY A 8 6.98 8.12 -9.24
N ASP A 9 7.49 6.88 -9.12
CA ASP A 9 7.24 5.82 -10.10
C ASP A 9 5.78 5.37 -10.11
N GLU A 10 5.25 5.08 -11.30
CA GLU A 10 3.96 4.43 -11.47
C GLU A 10 4.14 2.92 -11.45
N VAL A 11 3.50 2.25 -10.50
CA VAL A 11 3.61 0.81 -10.33
C VAL A 11 2.25 0.14 -10.38
N GLU A 12 2.23 -1.08 -10.91
CA GLU A 12 1.09 -1.99 -10.83
C GLU A 12 1.36 -3.06 -9.77
N VAL A 13 0.55 -3.04 -8.71
CA VAL A 13 0.63 -3.97 -7.58
C VAL A 13 -0.45 -5.02 -7.73
N ALA A 14 -0.06 -6.28 -7.92
CA ALA A 14 -0.96 -7.43 -7.97
C ALA A 14 -0.89 -8.20 -6.64
N TYR A 15 -2.04 -8.50 -6.04
CA TYR A 15 -2.16 -9.27 -4.80
C TYR A 15 -3.36 -10.21 -4.83
N GLU A 16 -3.31 -11.30 -4.07
CA GLU A 16 -4.46 -12.18 -3.91
C GLU A 16 -5.40 -11.60 -2.85
N SER A 17 -6.63 -11.22 -3.24
CA SER A 17 -7.56 -10.62 -2.30
C SER A 17 -8.06 -11.66 -1.30
N THR A 18 -7.79 -11.45 0.00
CA THR A 18 -8.34 -12.28 1.09
C THR A 18 -9.87 -12.24 1.18
N ARG A 19 -10.52 -11.21 0.62
CA ARG A 19 -11.99 -11.11 0.58
C ARG A 19 -12.61 -11.94 -0.53
N SER A 20 -12.01 -11.92 -1.72
CA SER A 20 -12.59 -12.52 -2.92
C SER A 20 -11.92 -13.81 -3.36
N GLY A 21 -10.72 -14.12 -2.86
CA GLY A 21 -9.89 -15.25 -3.28
C GLY A 21 -9.30 -15.12 -4.69
N ASN A 22 -9.41 -13.95 -5.33
CA ASN A 22 -8.93 -13.70 -6.69
C ASN A 22 -7.74 -12.74 -6.67
N THR A 23 -6.87 -12.85 -7.66
CA THR A 23 -5.81 -11.86 -7.92
C THR A 23 -6.43 -10.53 -8.35
N VAL A 24 -6.09 -9.48 -7.62
CA VAL A 24 -6.49 -8.09 -7.89
C VAL A 24 -5.22 -7.30 -8.19
N SER A 25 -5.23 -6.59 -9.31
CA SER A 25 -4.17 -5.64 -9.67
C SER A 25 -4.66 -4.21 -9.45
N ARG A 26 -3.82 -3.37 -8.85
CA ARG A 26 -4.05 -1.94 -8.71
C ARG A 26 -2.84 -1.15 -9.17
N THR A 27 -3.09 -0.13 -9.98
CA THR A 27 -2.08 0.84 -10.37
C THR A 27 -2.06 1.98 -9.36
N GLY A 28 -0.87 2.51 -9.08
CA GLY A 28 -0.69 3.68 -8.25
C GLY A 28 0.73 4.22 -8.31
N THR A 29 0.93 5.38 -7.70
CA THR A 29 2.23 6.05 -7.66
C THR A 29 2.94 5.75 -6.35
N VAL A 30 4.21 5.40 -6.40
CA VAL A 30 5.04 5.23 -5.20
C VAL A 30 5.20 6.59 -4.53
N VAL A 31 4.74 6.72 -3.29
CA VAL A 31 4.91 7.94 -2.49
C VAL A 31 6.07 7.83 -1.51
N GLN A 32 6.42 6.61 -1.11
CA GLN A 32 7.53 6.36 -0.20
C GLN A 32 8.13 4.97 -0.42
N ALA A 33 9.44 4.92 -0.60
CA ALA A 33 10.23 3.70 -0.72
C ALA A 33 11.40 3.76 0.27
N PRO A 34 11.21 3.36 1.53
CA PRO A 34 12.30 3.27 2.49
C PRO A 34 13.20 2.08 2.12
N GLU A 35 14.48 2.37 1.90
CA GLU A 35 15.49 1.37 1.54
C GLU A 35 15.96 0.49 2.73
N ASP A 36 15.52 0.80 3.95
CA ASP A 36 16.20 0.33 5.15
C ASP A 36 15.53 -0.87 5.84
N ASN A 37 16.35 -1.86 6.20
CA ASN A 37 16.09 -3.02 7.06
C ASN A 37 15.36 -4.26 6.49
N GLY A 38 15.69 -4.68 5.26
CA GLY A 38 15.42 -6.06 4.79
C GLY A 38 13.93 -6.44 4.68
N LYS A 39 13.03 -5.49 4.90
CA LYS A 39 11.60 -5.56 4.66
C LYS A 39 11.26 -4.33 3.84
N ILE A 40 11.32 -4.47 2.52
CA ILE A 40 10.95 -3.40 1.60
C ILE A 40 9.45 -3.15 1.81
N VAL A 41 9.09 -2.01 2.41
CA VAL A 41 7.70 -1.57 2.57
C VAL A 41 7.48 -0.35 1.71
N LEU A 42 6.94 -0.55 0.51
CA LEU A 42 6.59 0.52 -0.41
C LEU A 42 5.22 1.07 -0.02
N PHE A 43 5.08 2.38 -0.06
CA PHE A 43 3.78 3.03 0.03
C PHE A 43 3.41 3.54 -1.35
N VAL A 44 2.27 3.07 -1.84
CA VAL A 44 1.73 3.36 -3.17
C VAL A 44 0.38 4.04 -2.99
N GLU A 45 0.25 5.26 -3.50
CA GLU A 45 -1.05 5.93 -3.61
C GLU A 45 -1.74 5.45 -4.88
N THR A 46 -2.82 4.70 -4.70
CA THR A 46 -3.62 4.20 -5.83
C THR A 46 -4.53 5.29 -6.40
N ASP A 47 -4.99 5.13 -7.64
CA ASP A 47 -5.88 6.08 -8.35
C ASP A 47 -7.16 6.45 -7.57
N ASP A 48 -7.62 5.55 -6.68
CA ASP A 48 -8.74 5.80 -5.75
C ASP A 48 -8.36 6.73 -4.57
N ASN A 49 -7.23 7.42 -4.67
CA ASN A 49 -6.62 8.24 -3.62
C ASN A 49 -6.42 7.48 -2.29
N GLN A 50 -6.27 6.16 -2.39
CA GLN A 50 -6.09 5.24 -1.27
C GLN A 50 -4.62 4.86 -1.15
N LEU A 51 -4.04 5.16 0.02
CA LEU A 51 -2.68 4.76 0.36
C LEU A 51 -2.60 3.26 0.63
N THR A 52 -1.71 2.57 -0.05
CA THR A 52 -1.53 1.12 0.02
C THR A 52 -0.08 0.81 0.37
N GLY A 53 0.12 0.07 1.46
CA GLY A 53 1.42 -0.47 1.82
C GLY A 53 1.66 -1.83 1.17
N VAL A 54 2.82 -1.97 0.55
CA VAL A 54 3.26 -3.16 -0.17
C VAL A 54 4.54 -3.64 0.47
N THR A 55 4.50 -4.82 1.08
CA THR A 55 5.69 -5.50 1.58
C THR A 55 6.13 -6.58 0.58
N SER A 56 7.30 -7.17 0.80
CA SER A 56 7.78 -8.31 -0.01
C SER A 56 6.81 -9.50 -0.08
N ASP A 57 5.94 -9.67 0.92
CA ASP A 57 5.06 -10.84 1.03
C ASP A 57 3.55 -10.50 1.02
N TYR A 58 3.19 -9.28 1.41
CA TYR A 58 1.80 -8.88 1.67
C TYR A 58 1.50 -7.44 1.29
N VAL A 59 0.24 -7.20 0.92
CA VAL A 59 -0.33 -5.89 0.62
C VAL A 59 -1.40 -5.54 1.64
N PHE A 60 -1.39 -4.29 2.11
CA PHE A 60 -2.37 -3.75 3.04
C PHE A 60 -2.80 -2.34 2.64
N SER A 61 -4.06 -1.99 2.83
CA SER A 61 -4.52 -0.62 2.67
C SER A 61 -4.28 0.16 3.97
N VAL A 62 -3.92 1.43 3.82
CA VAL A 62 -3.76 2.40 4.90
C VAL A 62 -4.85 3.43 4.74
N SER A 63 -5.80 3.43 5.67
CA SER A 63 -6.85 4.45 5.72
C SER A 63 -6.57 5.38 6.90
N SER A 64 -6.42 6.67 6.59
CA SER A 64 -6.53 7.72 7.60
C SER A 64 -8.03 7.97 7.80
N SER A 65 -8.61 7.43 8.88
CA SER A 65 -9.92 7.93 9.30
C SER A 65 -9.68 9.31 9.89
N GLU A 66 -9.94 10.37 9.12
CA GLU A 66 -10.29 11.65 9.71
C GLU A 66 -11.63 11.42 10.39
N SER A 67 -11.61 11.17 11.71
CA SER A 67 -12.85 11.11 12.48
C SER A 67 -13.44 12.52 12.50
N ASP A 68 -14.33 12.77 11.55
CA ASP A 68 -15.25 13.90 11.56
C ASP A 68 -16.23 13.66 12.72
N GLY A 69 -15.88 14.17 13.90
CA GLY A 69 -16.65 13.96 15.11
C GLY A 69 -15.83 14.20 16.36
N ASP A 70 -15.95 15.43 16.86
CA ASP A 70 -16.09 15.79 18.27
C ASP A 70 -15.33 14.94 19.31
N THR A 71 -14.46 15.61 20.07
CA THR A 71 -13.81 15.17 21.33
C THR A 71 -12.33 14.78 21.20
N ASP A 72 -11.47 15.73 21.61
CA ASP A 72 -10.36 15.52 22.56
C ASP A 72 -9.75 14.09 22.60
N ASP A 73 -8.90 13.72 21.62
CA ASP A 73 -7.81 12.75 21.82
C ASP A 73 -6.82 12.81 20.64
N ARG A 74 -5.53 13.03 20.90
CA ARG A 74 -4.48 13.28 19.90
C ARG A 74 -4.00 12.01 19.17
N SER A 75 -4.89 11.06 18.97
CA SER A 75 -4.57 9.75 18.40
C SER A 75 -5.12 9.67 16.98
N ARG A 76 -4.36 10.16 15.98
CA ARG A 76 -4.65 9.90 14.56
C ARG A 76 -4.52 8.39 14.34
N VAL A 77 -5.62 7.65 14.47
CA VAL A 77 -5.62 6.19 14.32
C VAL A 77 -5.41 5.86 12.85
N GLN A 78 -4.20 5.45 12.50
CA GLN A 78 -3.92 4.85 11.20
C GLN A 78 -4.48 3.42 11.22
N ARG A 79 -5.54 3.17 10.44
CA ARG A 79 -6.09 1.82 10.28
C ARG A 79 -5.42 1.17 9.09
N THR A 80 -4.73 0.06 9.35
CA THR A 80 -4.23 -0.83 8.30
C THR A 80 -5.18 -2.01 8.14
N SER A 81 -5.52 -2.36 6.91
CA SER A 81 -6.33 -3.55 6.59
C SER A 81 -5.58 -4.42 5.61
N SER A 82 -5.35 -5.68 5.97
CA SER A 82 -4.72 -6.65 5.07
C SER A 82 -5.59 -6.87 3.84
N LEU A 83 -5.01 -6.64 2.66
CA LEU A 83 -5.67 -6.92 1.37
C LEU A 83 -5.37 -8.36 0.97
N GLY A 84 -4.13 -8.80 1.14
CA GLY A 84 -3.71 -10.20 1.03
C GLY A 84 -2.26 -10.36 0.57
N PRO A 85 -1.81 -11.58 0.23
CA PRO A 85 -0.43 -11.82 -0.14
C PRO A 85 -0.08 -11.15 -1.47
N LEU A 86 1.12 -10.60 -1.54
CA LEU A 86 1.67 -10.00 -2.75
C LEU A 86 1.89 -11.08 -3.81
N VAL A 87 1.46 -10.80 -5.04
CA VAL A 87 1.72 -11.65 -6.21
C VAL A 87 2.87 -11.08 -7.02
N SER A 88 2.81 -9.79 -7.36
CA SER A 88 3.85 -9.11 -8.14
C SER A 88 3.76 -7.60 -8.01
N VAL A 89 4.89 -6.91 -8.19
CA VAL A 89 4.96 -5.46 -8.43
C VAL A 89 5.66 -5.24 -9.76
N THR A 90 5.05 -4.47 -10.64
CA THR A 90 5.59 -4.18 -11.98
C THR A 90 5.67 -2.67 -12.16
N ASN A 91 6.85 -2.15 -12.52
CA ASN A 91 7.02 -0.75 -12.92
C ASN A 91 6.45 -0.53 -14.34
N ARG A 92 5.79 0.60 -14.58
CA ARG A 92 5.10 0.93 -15.85
C ARG A 92 5.87 1.88 -16.76
#